data_AF-A0A7M2K972-F1
#
_entry.id   AF-A0A7M2K972-F1
#
_cell.length_a   1.000
_cell.length_b   1.000
_cell.length_c   1.000
_cell.angle_alpha   90.00
_cell.angle_beta   90.00
_cell.angle_gamma   90.00
#
_symmetry.space_group_name_H-M   'P 1'
#
loop_
_entity.id
_entity.type
_entity.pdbx_description
1 polymer ?
#
loop_
_entity_poly.entity_id
_entity_poly.type
_entity_poly.pdbx_seq_one_letter_code
_entity_poly.pdbx_strand_id
1 'polypeptide(L)'
;MAKFAANLSMLFTEVDFLERFDAAAQAGFSGVEYLFPYAFDAEQIKQKLEQNNLTQVLFNLPAGDWDAGDRGIACDPSRIEEFQSGVALAIQYAKVLGNTQVNCLAGITPAGVSQQDAHAAFVINLRYAAQALQEAGLRLVIEAINNRDIPGFFLNTTEQAKAVIKEVGSDNLFIQYDIYHMQIMEGDLAPTMSANIGQIAHVQLADNPGRHEPGTGEINYPFVLKHLDELGYQGWVGCEYKPKTTTTEGLDWLNLYR
;
A
#
# COMPACT_ATOMS: atom_id res chain seq x y z
N MET A 1 14.41 3.10 14.60
CA MET A 1 14.76 3.50 13.21
C MET A 1 13.88 2.77 12.22
N ALA A 2 13.31 3.50 11.25
CA ALA A 2 12.37 2.96 10.27
C ALA A 2 13.04 1.92 9.35
N LYS A 3 12.29 0.87 9.00
CA LYS A 3 12.68 -0.11 7.98
C LYS A 3 12.06 0.30 6.65
N PHE A 4 12.86 0.48 5.59
CA PHE A 4 12.35 0.93 4.29
C PHE A 4 12.17 -0.22 3.31
N ALA A 5 11.06 -0.20 2.58
CA ALA A 5 10.77 -1.14 1.50
C ALA A 5 10.77 -0.40 0.16
N ALA A 6 11.51 -0.89 -0.84
CA ALA A 6 11.43 -0.31 -2.17
C ALA A 6 10.12 -0.72 -2.85
N ASN A 7 9.33 0.26 -3.31
CA ASN A 7 8.15 -0.04 -4.12
C ASN A 7 8.56 -0.26 -5.58
N LEU A 8 8.64 -1.52 -6.02
CA LEU A 8 9.16 -1.90 -7.34
C LEU A 8 8.18 -1.59 -8.49
N SER A 9 6.97 -1.12 -8.19
CA SER A 9 6.07 -0.59 -9.22
C SER A 9 6.42 0.86 -9.59
N MET A 10 7.07 1.61 -8.69
CA MET A 10 7.44 3.01 -8.92
C MET A 10 8.96 3.22 -9.02
N LEU A 11 9.74 2.47 -8.25
CA LEU A 11 11.19 2.49 -8.22
C LEU A 11 11.78 1.42 -9.13
N PHE A 12 13.00 1.68 -9.63
CA PHE A 12 13.77 0.81 -10.50
C PHE A 12 13.04 0.47 -11.81
N THR A 13 12.15 1.36 -12.27
CA THR A 13 11.38 1.16 -13.52
C THR A 13 12.22 1.31 -14.79
N GLU A 14 13.49 1.68 -14.64
CA GLU A 14 14.52 1.68 -15.69
C GLU A 14 14.87 0.26 -16.19
N VAL A 15 14.51 -0.77 -15.42
CA VAL A 15 14.71 -2.19 -15.75
C VAL A 15 13.41 -2.99 -15.65
N ASP A 16 13.42 -4.22 -16.18
CA ASP A 16 12.27 -5.12 -16.15
C ASP A 16 11.93 -5.56 -14.72
N PHE A 17 10.65 -5.86 -14.45
CA PHE A 17 10.14 -6.08 -13.08
C PHE A 17 10.97 -7.07 -12.24
N LEU A 18 11.35 -8.22 -12.82
CA LEU A 18 12.12 -9.23 -12.09
C LEU A 18 13.57 -8.79 -11.79
N GLU A 19 14.13 -7.87 -12.57
CA GLU A 19 15.48 -7.30 -12.37
C GLU A 19 15.47 -6.22 -11.27
N ARG A 20 14.29 -5.65 -10.95
CA ARG A 20 14.13 -4.63 -9.90
C ARG A 20 14.45 -5.14 -8.50
N PHE A 21 14.28 -6.44 -8.26
CA PHE A 21 14.66 -7.07 -7.00
C PHE A 21 16.18 -7.00 -6.79
N ASP A 22 16.95 -7.32 -7.83
CA ASP A 22 18.42 -7.24 -7.80
C ASP A 22 18.86 -5.78 -7.59
N ALA A 23 18.21 -4.84 -8.31
CA ALA A 23 18.49 -3.40 -8.19
C ALA A 23 18.17 -2.85 -6.79
N ALA A 24 17.04 -3.23 -6.20
CA ALA A 24 16.65 -2.81 -4.85
C ALA A 24 17.63 -3.31 -3.78
N ALA A 25 18.05 -4.57 -3.87
CA ALA A 25 19.02 -5.14 -2.93
C ALA A 25 20.40 -4.49 -3.08
N GLN A 26 20.88 -4.28 -4.31
CA GLN A 26 22.13 -3.56 -4.58
C GLN A 26 22.09 -2.12 -4.07
N ALA A 27 20.93 -1.47 -4.19
CA ALA A 27 20.72 -0.14 -3.66
C ALA A 27 20.72 -0.11 -2.13
N GLY A 28 20.58 -1.26 -1.44
CA GLY A 28 20.66 -1.43 0.01
C GLY A 28 19.29 -1.54 0.71
N PHE A 29 18.23 -1.90 -0.01
CA PHE A 29 16.95 -2.26 0.61
C PHE A 29 16.96 -3.72 1.10
N SER A 30 16.25 -3.98 2.19
CA SER A 30 16.03 -5.34 2.74
C SER A 30 14.58 -5.79 2.66
N GLY A 31 13.69 -4.91 2.20
CA GLY A 31 12.28 -5.18 1.96
C GLY A 31 11.85 -4.58 0.62
N VAL A 32 10.83 -5.20 0.01
CA VAL A 32 10.22 -4.72 -1.22
C VAL A 32 8.70 -4.83 -1.15
N GLU A 33 8.04 -3.95 -1.88
CA GLU A 33 6.62 -3.97 -2.14
C GLU A 33 6.35 -3.63 -3.61
N TYR A 34 5.14 -3.86 -4.09
CA TYR A 34 4.70 -3.51 -5.44
C TYR A 34 3.19 -3.67 -5.51
N LEU A 35 2.54 -3.12 -6.53
CA LEU A 35 1.08 -3.17 -6.63
C LEU A 35 0.59 -4.60 -6.90
N PHE A 36 0.96 -5.22 -8.01
CA PHE A 36 0.35 -6.48 -8.46
C PHE A 36 1.40 -7.49 -8.94
N PRO A 37 1.52 -8.67 -8.31
CA PRO A 37 2.43 -9.73 -8.76
C PRO A 37 1.84 -10.63 -9.86
N TYR A 38 0.55 -10.52 -10.15
CA TYR A 38 -0.24 -11.57 -10.82
C TYR A 38 0.12 -11.85 -12.29
N ALA A 39 0.92 -10.97 -12.92
CA ALA A 39 1.47 -11.21 -14.26
C ALA A 39 2.65 -12.20 -14.26
N PHE A 40 3.17 -12.54 -13.07
CA PHE A 40 4.33 -13.42 -12.90
C PHE A 40 3.95 -14.61 -12.02
N ASP A 41 4.67 -15.71 -12.23
CA ASP A 41 4.57 -16.88 -11.35
C ASP A 41 5.13 -16.54 -9.96
N ALA A 42 4.41 -16.93 -8.91
CA ALA A 42 4.80 -16.63 -7.53
C ALA A 42 6.17 -17.24 -7.16
N GLU A 43 6.52 -18.42 -7.69
CA GLU A 43 7.82 -19.06 -7.44
C GLU A 43 8.97 -18.30 -8.10
N GLN A 44 8.74 -17.65 -9.25
CA GLN A 44 9.76 -16.81 -9.88
C GLN A 44 10.08 -15.58 -9.02
N ILE A 45 9.04 -14.95 -8.45
CA ILE A 45 9.20 -13.84 -7.52
C ILE A 45 9.90 -14.34 -6.24
N LYS A 46 9.48 -15.48 -5.69
CA LYS A 46 10.08 -16.09 -4.51
C LYS A 46 11.58 -16.33 -4.68
N GLN A 47 12.01 -16.85 -5.83
CA GLN A 47 13.43 -17.02 -6.16
C GLN A 47 14.17 -15.68 -6.14
N LYS A 48 13.58 -14.61 -6.71
CA LYS A 48 14.18 -13.27 -6.67
C LYS A 48 14.29 -12.70 -5.26
N LEU A 49 13.29 -12.92 -4.41
CA LEU A 49 13.34 -12.53 -2.99
C LEU A 49 14.48 -13.25 -2.25
N GLU A 50 14.60 -14.57 -2.42
CA GLU A 50 15.61 -15.40 -1.74
C GLU A 50 17.03 -15.10 -2.22
N GLN A 51 17.24 -14.97 -3.53
CA GLN A 51 18.55 -14.64 -4.12
C GLN A 51 19.10 -13.32 -3.56
N ASN A 52 18.22 -12.37 -3.24
CA ASN A 52 18.57 -11.03 -2.81
C ASN A 52 18.40 -10.79 -1.30
N ASN A 53 18.01 -11.82 -0.52
CA ASN A 53 17.67 -11.69 0.90
C ASN A 53 16.64 -10.58 1.19
N LEU A 54 15.63 -10.44 0.32
CA LEU A 54 14.58 -9.45 0.42
C LEU A 54 13.36 -10.01 1.13
N THR A 55 12.74 -9.19 1.97
CA THR A 55 11.42 -9.46 2.55
C THR A 55 10.33 -8.93 1.62
N GLN A 56 9.33 -9.75 1.25
CA GLN A 56 8.10 -9.22 0.68
C GLN A 56 7.30 -8.53 1.78
N VAL A 57 7.06 -7.22 1.63
CA VAL A 57 6.41 -6.41 2.66
C VAL A 57 4.91 -6.27 2.40
N LEU A 58 4.55 -5.89 1.18
CA LEU A 58 3.17 -5.62 0.78
C LEU A 58 2.97 -5.86 -0.71
N PHE A 59 1.76 -6.27 -1.08
CA PHE A 59 1.19 -6.09 -2.41
C PHE A 59 -0.33 -5.96 -2.31
N ASN A 60 -0.99 -5.57 -3.40
CA ASN A 60 -2.43 -5.35 -3.44
C ASN A 60 -3.19 -6.60 -3.90
N LEU A 61 -4.40 -6.80 -3.37
CA LEU A 61 -5.40 -7.69 -3.96
C LEU A 61 -5.62 -7.38 -5.46
N PRO A 62 -6.10 -8.33 -6.28
CA PRO A 62 -6.47 -8.04 -7.66
C PRO A 62 -7.47 -6.88 -7.73
N ALA A 63 -7.22 -5.95 -8.64
CA ALA A 63 -7.88 -4.65 -8.66
C ALA A 63 -8.75 -4.42 -9.92
N GLY A 64 -9.14 -5.50 -10.59
CA GLY A 64 -9.83 -5.45 -11.88
C GLY A 64 -8.88 -5.23 -13.06
N ASP A 65 -9.40 -4.64 -14.14
CA ASP A 65 -8.65 -4.28 -15.34
C ASP A 65 -8.06 -2.87 -15.18
N TRP A 66 -6.81 -2.83 -14.72
CA TRP A 66 -6.09 -1.59 -14.45
C TRP A 66 -5.93 -0.71 -15.71
N ASP A 67 -5.75 -1.34 -16.87
CA ASP A 67 -5.55 -0.65 -18.14
C ASP A 67 -6.87 -0.10 -18.71
N ALA A 68 -8.00 -0.76 -18.43
CA ALA A 68 -9.34 -0.26 -18.72
C ALA A 68 -9.83 0.83 -17.74
N GLY A 69 -9.06 1.12 -16.69
CA GLY A 69 -9.31 2.24 -15.78
C GLY A 69 -9.74 1.83 -14.37
N ASP A 70 -9.82 0.54 -14.05
CA ASP A 70 -10.09 0.11 -12.69
C ASP A 70 -8.95 0.53 -11.75
N ARG A 71 -9.31 0.89 -10.52
CA ARG A 71 -8.34 1.26 -9.47
C ARG A 71 -8.63 0.47 -8.19
N GLY A 72 -9.13 -0.75 -8.34
CA GLY A 72 -9.79 -1.50 -7.26
C GLY A 72 -11.27 -1.69 -7.57
N ILE A 73 -11.83 -2.77 -7.04
CA ILE A 73 -13.20 -3.21 -7.33
C ILE A 73 -14.00 -3.49 -6.06
N ALA A 74 -13.42 -3.18 -4.89
CA ALA A 74 -14.00 -3.58 -3.61
C ALA A 74 -15.31 -2.84 -3.30
N CYS A 75 -15.49 -1.62 -3.81
CA CYS A 75 -16.74 -0.84 -3.68
C CYS A 75 -17.75 -1.09 -4.81
N ASP A 76 -17.49 -2.00 -5.75
CA ASP A 76 -18.41 -2.31 -6.85
C ASP A 76 -19.37 -3.47 -6.47
N PRO A 77 -20.68 -3.20 -6.28
CA PRO A 77 -21.66 -4.24 -5.92
C PRO A 77 -21.85 -5.31 -7.00
N SER A 78 -21.48 -5.03 -8.25
CA SER A 78 -21.62 -5.99 -9.36
C SER A 78 -20.46 -6.98 -9.47
N ARG A 79 -19.36 -6.76 -8.73
CA ARG A 79 -18.10 -7.53 -8.86
C ARG A 79 -17.70 -8.26 -7.58
N ILE A 80 -18.65 -8.55 -6.71
CA ILE A 80 -18.42 -9.25 -5.42
C ILE A 80 -17.72 -10.60 -5.63
N GLU A 81 -18.19 -11.42 -6.56
CA GLU A 81 -17.61 -12.76 -6.81
C GLU A 81 -16.17 -12.67 -7.34
N GLU A 82 -15.89 -11.69 -8.20
CA GLU A 82 -14.55 -11.42 -8.71
C GLU A 82 -13.62 -10.98 -7.59
N PHE A 83 -14.06 -10.05 -6.74
CA PHE A 83 -13.31 -9.61 -5.57
C PHE A 83 -12.97 -10.79 -4.65
N GLN A 84 -13.96 -11.63 -4.32
CA GLN A 84 -13.76 -12.79 -3.43
C GLN A 84 -12.79 -13.82 -4.01
N SER A 85 -12.85 -14.03 -5.33
CA SER A 85 -11.88 -14.88 -6.05
C SER A 85 -10.47 -14.28 -6.00
N GLY A 86 -10.36 -12.95 -6.12
CA GLY A 86 -9.10 -12.23 -6.00
C GLY A 86 -8.46 -12.32 -4.62
N VAL A 87 -9.26 -12.31 -3.55
CA VAL A 87 -8.78 -12.58 -2.18
C VAL A 87 -8.12 -13.95 -2.08
N ALA A 88 -8.77 -14.99 -2.63
CA ALA A 88 -8.21 -16.34 -2.62
C ALA A 88 -6.89 -16.44 -3.38
N LEU A 89 -6.77 -15.77 -4.53
CA LEU A 89 -5.53 -15.69 -5.31
C LEU A 89 -4.42 -14.98 -4.53
N ALA A 90 -4.73 -13.84 -3.91
CA ALA A 90 -3.76 -13.10 -3.11
C ALA A 90 -3.22 -13.93 -1.93
N ILE A 91 -4.07 -14.72 -1.27
CA ILE A 91 -3.64 -15.66 -0.22
C ILE A 91 -2.66 -16.71 -0.76
N GLN A 92 -2.90 -17.24 -1.96
CA GLN A 92 -1.99 -18.21 -2.59
C GLN A 92 -0.61 -17.60 -2.83
N TYR A 93 -0.57 -16.39 -3.41
CA TYR A 93 0.69 -15.65 -3.61
C TYR A 93 1.38 -15.35 -2.27
N ALA A 94 0.66 -14.82 -1.29
CA ALA A 94 1.23 -14.45 0.00
C ALA A 94 1.87 -15.64 0.74
N LYS A 95 1.29 -16.84 0.62
CA LYS A 95 1.88 -18.07 1.19
C LYS A 95 3.21 -18.45 0.56
N VAL A 96 3.37 -18.23 -0.75
CA VAL A 96 4.63 -18.50 -1.47
C VAL A 96 5.67 -17.43 -1.15
N LEU A 97 5.26 -16.15 -1.19
CA LEU A 97 6.17 -15.01 -1.04
C LEU A 97 6.58 -14.73 0.41
N GLY A 98 5.74 -15.11 1.38
CA GLY A 98 6.02 -14.99 2.80
C GLY A 98 5.72 -13.61 3.41
N ASN A 99 5.03 -12.71 2.71
CA ASN A 99 4.52 -11.47 3.32
C ASN A 99 3.40 -11.76 4.33
N THR A 100 3.22 -10.86 5.29
CA THR A 100 2.25 -11.01 6.39
C THR A 100 1.00 -10.17 6.22
N GLN A 101 0.89 -9.41 5.13
CA GLN A 101 -0.20 -8.47 4.89
C GLN A 101 -0.40 -8.18 3.40
N VAL A 102 -1.63 -7.84 3.02
CA VAL A 102 -2.02 -7.42 1.67
C VAL A 102 -2.96 -6.22 1.73
N ASN A 103 -2.90 -5.35 0.73
CA ASN A 103 -3.72 -4.15 0.63
C ASN A 103 -4.97 -4.38 -0.23
N CYS A 104 -6.10 -3.80 0.18
CA CYS A 104 -7.33 -3.75 -0.59
C CYS A 104 -7.60 -2.32 -1.05
N LEU A 105 -7.46 -2.09 -2.36
CA LEU A 105 -7.90 -0.85 -2.99
C LEU A 105 -9.43 -0.80 -3.06
N ALA A 106 -10.01 0.30 -2.55
CA ALA A 106 -11.46 0.50 -2.56
C ALA A 106 -12.04 0.53 -3.98
N GLY A 107 -11.35 1.22 -4.90
CA GLY A 107 -11.82 1.45 -6.26
C GLY A 107 -12.46 2.82 -6.46
N ILE A 108 -12.81 3.12 -7.70
CA ILE A 108 -13.60 4.29 -8.08
C ILE A 108 -15.08 3.90 -7.99
N THR A 109 -15.93 4.76 -7.43
CA THR A 109 -17.37 4.47 -7.36
C THR A 109 -17.93 4.28 -8.78
N PRO A 110 -18.55 3.14 -9.13
CA PRO A 110 -19.03 2.90 -10.48
C PRO A 110 -20.15 3.87 -10.87
N ALA A 111 -20.23 4.21 -12.16
CA ALA A 111 -21.28 5.08 -12.67
C ALA A 111 -22.68 4.48 -12.43
N GLY A 112 -23.59 5.27 -11.85
CA GLY A 112 -24.96 4.84 -11.54
C GLY A 112 -25.10 4.07 -10.22
N VAL A 113 -24.01 3.74 -9.53
CA VAL A 113 -24.04 3.17 -8.18
C VAL A 113 -24.13 4.28 -7.15
N SER A 114 -25.05 4.17 -6.20
CA SER A 114 -25.19 5.15 -5.13
C SER A 114 -24.03 5.02 -4.14
N GLN A 115 -23.69 6.10 -3.42
CA GLN A 115 -22.66 6.05 -2.37
C GLN A 115 -23.01 5.03 -1.28
N GLN A 116 -24.31 4.83 -0.99
CA GLN A 116 -24.77 3.85 -0.02
C GLN A 116 -24.53 2.41 -0.52
N ASP A 117 -24.83 2.13 -1.79
CA ASP A 117 -24.62 0.79 -2.36
C ASP A 117 -23.12 0.47 -2.48
N ALA A 118 -22.30 1.45 -2.87
CA ALA A 118 -20.85 1.31 -2.94
C ALA A 118 -20.24 1.06 -1.54
N HIS A 119 -20.72 1.79 -0.53
CA HIS A 119 -20.32 1.59 0.87
C HIS A 119 -20.71 0.20 1.37
N ALA A 120 -21.95 -0.23 1.11
CA ALA A 120 -22.42 -1.55 1.49
C ALA A 120 -21.58 -2.66 0.84
N ALA A 121 -21.29 -2.55 -0.46
CA ALA A 121 -20.41 -3.47 -1.18
C ALA A 121 -19.00 -3.50 -0.56
N PHE A 122 -18.42 -2.33 -0.28
CA PHE A 122 -17.10 -2.21 0.32
C PHE A 122 -17.03 -2.89 1.69
N VAL A 123 -17.99 -2.64 2.58
CA VAL A 123 -18.05 -3.26 3.90
C VAL A 123 -18.24 -4.78 3.81
N ILE A 124 -19.10 -5.27 2.90
CA ILE A 124 -19.30 -6.71 2.68
C ILE A 124 -18.00 -7.38 2.23
N ASN A 125 -17.33 -6.78 1.24
CA ASN A 125 -16.08 -7.29 0.67
C ASN A 125 -14.94 -7.26 1.68
N LEU A 126 -14.78 -6.17 2.45
CA LEU A 126 -13.77 -6.10 3.49
C LEU A 126 -14.01 -7.10 4.62
N ARG A 127 -15.27 -7.34 5.02
CA ARG A 127 -15.59 -8.35 6.03
C ARG A 127 -15.19 -9.75 5.56
N TYR A 128 -15.50 -10.09 4.31
CA TYR A 128 -15.07 -11.34 3.70
C TYR A 128 -13.54 -11.45 3.65
N ALA A 129 -12.86 -10.43 3.12
CA ALA A 129 -11.41 -10.43 2.95
C ALA A 129 -10.67 -10.50 4.28
N ALA A 130 -11.11 -9.71 5.28
CA ALA A 130 -10.50 -9.70 6.60
C ALA A 130 -10.58 -11.07 7.28
N GLN A 131 -11.73 -11.75 7.18
CA GLN A 131 -11.91 -13.11 7.70
C GLN A 131 -11.01 -14.11 6.98
N ALA A 132 -11.05 -14.15 5.64
CA ALA A 132 -10.27 -15.10 4.86
C ALA A 132 -8.75 -14.93 5.07
N LEU A 133 -8.28 -13.68 5.16
CA LEU A 133 -6.87 -13.38 5.43
C LEU A 133 -6.50 -13.74 6.87
N GLN A 134 -7.38 -13.53 7.85
CA GLN A 134 -7.13 -13.92 9.24
C GLN A 134 -6.94 -15.43 9.37
N GLU A 135 -7.80 -16.22 8.73
CA GLU A 135 -7.70 -17.68 8.67
C GLU A 135 -6.39 -18.15 8.01
N ALA A 136 -5.85 -17.35 7.08
CA ALA A 136 -4.55 -17.59 6.45
C ALA A 136 -3.34 -17.03 7.23
N GLY A 137 -3.55 -16.37 8.37
CA GLY A 137 -2.48 -15.74 9.15
C GLY A 137 -1.93 -14.44 8.55
N LEU A 138 -2.72 -13.77 7.71
CA LEU A 138 -2.37 -12.54 6.99
C LEU A 138 -3.24 -11.38 7.49
N ARG A 139 -2.69 -10.17 7.54
CA ARG A 139 -3.46 -8.94 7.81
C ARG A 139 -4.04 -8.35 6.53
N LEU A 140 -5.21 -7.76 6.64
CA LEU A 140 -5.75 -6.88 5.61
C LEU A 140 -5.43 -5.42 5.95
N VAL A 141 -4.93 -4.66 4.98
CA VAL A 141 -4.84 -3.20 5.08
C VAL A 141 -5.73 -2.53 4.02
N ILE A 142 -6.24 -1.35 4.33
CA ILE A 142 -6.93 -0.48 3.38
C ILE A 142 -6.26 0.88 3.33
N GLU A 143 -6.23 1.47 2.15
CA GLU A 143 -5.54 2.71 1.87
C GLU A 143 -6.53 3.79 1.43
N ALA A 144 -6.44 4.94 2.10
CA ALA A 144 -7.13 6.15 1.66
C ALA A 144 -6.28 6.86 0.59
N ILE A 145 -6.86 7.14 -0.58
CA ILE A 145 -6.16 7.74 -1.71
C ILE A 145 -6.68 9.15 -1.96
N ASN A 146 -5.76 10.05 -2.31
CA ASN A 146 -6.12 11.43 -2.63
C ASN A 146 -6.95 11.51 -3.94
N ASN A 147 -7.90 12.43 -3.94
CA ASN A 147 -8.82 12.68 -5.06
C ASN A 147 -8.22 13.56 -6.18
N ARG A 148 -6.98 14.07 -6.01
CA ARG A 148 -6.24 14.76 -7.07
C ARG A 148 -5.68 13.78 -8.09
N ASP A 149 -5.09 12.69 -7.62
CA ASP A 149 -4.42 11.68 -8.44
C ASP A 149 -5.41 10.63 -8.94
N ILE A 150 -6.40 10.26 -8.10
CA ILE A 150 -7.47 9.34 -8.50
C ILE A 150 -8.84 9.96 -8.18
N PRO A 151 -9.35 10.86 -9.05
CA PRO A 151 -10.67 11.43 -8.89
C PRO A 151 -11.76 10.35 -8.80
N GLY A 152 -12.64 10.47 -7.81
CA GLY A 152 -13.75 9.53 -7.59
C GLY A 152 -13.38 8.23 -6.87
N PHE A 153 -12.13 8.08 -6.41
CA PHE A 153 -11.74 6.98 -5.53
C PHE A 153 -12.59 6.99 -4.27
N PHE A 154 -13.11 5.84 -3.84
CA PHE A 154 -14.15 5.75 -2.82
C PHE A 154 -13.66 6.09 -1.40
N LEU A 155 -12.44 5.71 -1.04
CA LEU A 155 -11.86 5.88 0.29
C LEU A 155 -10.78 6.96 0.27
N ASN A 156 -11.01 8.13 0.88
CA ASN A 156 -10.09 9.28 0.72
C ASN A 156 -9.54 9.89 2.01
N THR A 157 -10.04 9.50 3.18
CA THR A 157 -9.65 10.09 4.46
C THR A 157 -9.36 9.02 5.52
N THR A 158 -8.49 9.36 6.47
CA THR A 158 -8.19 8.53 7.63
C THR A 158 -9.44 8.28 8.47
N GLU A 159 -10.29 9.30 8.65
CA GLU A 159 -11.54 9.17 9.40
C GLU A 159 -12.56 8.26 8.70
N GLN A 160 -12.66 8.31 7.36
CA GLN A 160 -13.49 7.36 6.62
C GLN A 160 -12.97 5.93 6.76
N ALA A 161 -11.66 5.72 6.69
CA ALA A 161 -11.06 4.41 6.89
C ALA A 161 -11.40 3.85 8.28
N LYS A 162 -11.25 4.65 9.34
CA LYS A 162 -11.62 4.25 10.71
C LYS A 162 -13.10 3.90 10.85
N ALA A 163 -13.98 4.70 10.24
CA ALA A 163 -15.42 4.45 10.27
C ALA A 163 -15.75 3.09 9.61
N VAL A 164 -15.14 2.82 8.45
CA VAL A 164 -15.30 1.54 7.73
C VAL A 164 -14.73 0.38 8.55
N ILE A 165 -13.53 0.50 9.12
CA ILE A 165 -12.92 -0.54 9.97
C ILE A 165 -13.83 -0.91 11.13
N LYS A 166 -14.38 0.11 11.80
CA LYS A 166 -15.33 -0.07 12.90
C LYS A 166 -16.61 -0.80 12.45
N GLU A 167 -17.13 -0.48 11.28
CA GLU A 167 -18.35 -1.11 10.73
C GLU A 167 -18.12 -2.55 10.24
N VAL A 168 -16.96 -2.81 9.65
CA VAL A 168 -16.53 -4.17 9.29
C VAL A 168 -16.48 -5.05 10.53
N GLY A 169 -15.97 -4.51 11.65
CA GLY A 169 -15.95 -5.16 12.95
C GLY A 169 -14.96 -6.32 13.04
N SER A 170 -13.81 -6.20 12.36
CA SER A 170 -12.74 -7.20 12.35
C SER A 170 -11.48 -6.69 13.03
N ASP A 171 -10.87 -7.51 13.87
CA ASP A 171 -9.55 -7.24 14.47
C ASP A 171 -8.37 -7.47 13.49
N ASN A 172 -8.66 -7.92 12.27
CA ASN A 172 -7.65 -8.22 11.24
C ASN A 172 -7.65 -7.22 10.07
N LEU A 173 -8.23 -6.04 10.28
CA LEU A 173 -8.29 -4.97 9.29
C LEU A 173 -7.65 -3.69 9.84
N PHE A 174 -6.67 -3.16 9.11
CA PHE A 174 -5.84 -2.03 9.53
C PHE A 174 -5.73 -0.96 8.45
N ILE A 175 -5.14 0.17 8.81
CA ILE A 175 -4.87 1.28 7.89
C ILE A 175 -3.47 1.10 7.27
N GLN A 176 -3.42 1.29 5.96
CA GLN A 176 -2.21 1.69 5.23
C GLN A 176 -2.21 3.21 5.13
N TYR A 177 -1.26 3.84 5.81
CA TYR A 177 -1.14 5.29 5.90
C TYR A 177 -0.07 5.78 4.92
N ASP A 178 -0.47 6.08 3.68
CA ASP A 178 0.41 6.79 2.74
C ASP A 178 0.45 8.29 3.11
N ILE A 179 1.62 8.74 3.56
CA ILE A 179 1.89 10.12 3.95
C ILE A 179 1.61 11.09 2.80
N TYR A 180 1.90 10.70 1.56
CA TYR A 180 1.67 11.55 0.39
C TYR A 180 0.18 11.81 0.19
N HIS A 181 -0.64 10.76 0.23
CA HIS A 181 -2.08 10.88 0.10
C HIS A 181 -2.65 11.73 1.23
N MET A 182 -2.25 11.49 2.48
CA MET A 182 -2.78 12.21 3.64
C MET A 182 -2.30 13.66 3.72
N GLN A 183 -1.09 13.98 3.23
CA GLN A 183 -0.65 15.38 3.13
C GLN A 183 -1.55 16.20 2.20
N ILE A 184 -2.01 15.62 1.10
CA ILE A 184 -2.87 16.29 0.12
C ILE A 184 -4.30 16.45 0.65
N MET A 185 -4.79 15.40 1.32
CA MET A 185 -6.18 15.32 1.75
C MET A 185 -6.45 16.04 3.08
N GLU A 186 -5.52 15.89 4.02
CA GLU A 186 -5.77 16.21 5.43
C GLU A 186 -4.70 17.17 6.00
N GLY A 187 -3.47 17.08 5.51
CA GLY A 187 -2.32 17.71 6.16
C GLY A 187 -2.14 17.14 7.57
N ASP A 188 -1.72 17.98 8.52
CA ASP A 188 -1.66 17.67 9.96
C ASP A 188 -1.13 16.25 10.30
N LEU A 189 -0.05 15.86 9.62
CA LEU A 189 0.43 14.48 9.57
C LEU A 189 0.79 13.93 10.95
N ALA A 190 1.56 14.69 11.74
CA ALA A 190 2.04 14.20 13.03
C ALA A 190 0.91 13.95 14.04
N PRO A 191 -0.04 14.87 14.27
CA PRO A 191 -1.21 14.59 15.10
C PRO A 191 -2.07 13.44 14.58
N THR A 192 -2.32 13.37 13.28
CA THR A 192 -3.12 12.29 12.67
C THR A 192 -2.46 10.93 12.86
N MET A 193 -1.14 10.82 12.66
CA MET A 193 -0.39 9.60 12.95
C MET A 193 -0.42 9.25 14.44
N SER A 194 -0.23 10.22 15.34
CA SER A 194 -0.29 9.99 16.79
C SER A 194 -1.65 9.46 17.24
N ALA A 195 -2.74 10.01 16.72
CA ALA A 195 -4.09 9.61 17.09
C ALA A 195 -4.45 8.20 16.61
N ASN A 196 -3.77 7.72 15.55
CA ASN A 196 -4.18 6.52 14.83
C ASN A 196 -3.11 5.41 14.81
N ILE A 197 -1.95 5.60 15.45
CA ILE A 197 -0.82 4.67 15.35
C ILE A 197 -1.18 3.21 15.70
N GLY A 198 -2.11 3.00 16.65
CA GLY A 198 -2.58 1.66 17.03
C GLY A 198 -3.37 0.92 15.95
N GLN A 199 -3.83 1.62 14.91
CA GLN A 199 -4.56 1.04 13.76
C GLN A 199 -3.75 1.06 12.46
N ILE A 200 -2.55 1.66 12.45
CA ILE A 200 -1.70 1.76 11.27
C ILE A 200 -0.76 0.54 11.22
N ALA A 201 -0.96 -0.33 10.24
CA ALA A 201 -0.11 -1.51 10.03
C ALA A 201 1.01 -1.24 9.01
N HIS A 202 0.78 -0.34 8.05
CA HIS A 202 1.74 0.01 7.01
C HIS A 202 1.78 1.51 6.79
N VAL A 203 2.97 2.03 6.49
CA VAL A 203 3.16 3.45 6.14
C VAL A 203 3.84 3.48 4.78
N GLN A 204 3.47 4.43 3.92
CA GLN A 204 4.21 4.73 2.70
C GLN A 204 4.63 6.20 2.68
N LEU A 205 5.64 6.50 1.87
CA LEU A 205 6.16 7.84 1.70
C LEU A 205 6.34 8.22 0.22
N ALA A 206 6.06 9.49 -0.06
CA ALA A 206 6.50 10.25 -1.22
C ALA A 206 6.35 11.74 -0.90
N ASP A 207 7.19 12.60 -1.48
CA ASP A 207 7.10 14.03 -1.21
C ASP A 207 5.93 14.69 -1.95
N ASN A 208 5.40 15.75 -1.36
CA ASN A 208 4.35 16.58 -1.97
C ASN A 208 4.87 18.02 -2.09
N PRO A 209 4.66 18.71 -3.22
CA PRO A 209 4.06 18.25 -4.47
C PRO A 209 5.01 17.38 -5.32
N GLY A 210 4.46 16.66 -6.29
CA GLY A 210 5.22 15.93 -7.33
C GLY A 210 5.34 14.41 -7.14
N ARG A 211 5.17 13.90 -5.91
CA ARG A 211 5.30 12.46 -5.58
C ARG A 211 6.70 11.93 -5.88
N HIS A 212 7.73 12.74 -5.61
CA HIS A 212 9.14 12.39 -5.78
C HIS A 212 9.78 11.94 -4.47
N GLU A 213 11.09 11.63 -4.49
CA GLU A 213 11.83 11.25 -3.28
C GLU A 213 11.74 12.30 -2.15
N PRO A 214 11.80 11.86 -0.87
CA PRO A 214 11.87 12.74 0.30
C PRO A 214 12.90 13.87 0.18
N GLY A 215 12.47 15.10 0.47
CA GLY A 215 13.31 16.30 0.45
C GLY A 215 13.17 17.13 -0.82
N THR A 216 12.25 16.78 -1.72
CA THR A 216 11.97 17.50 -2.97
C THR A 216 10.77 18.44 -2.86
N GLY A 217 9.98 18.33 -1.80
CA GLY A 217 8.73 19.04 -1.58
C GLY A 217 8.64 19.71 -0.21
N GLU A 218 7.41 19.84 0.28
CA GLU A 218 7.05 20.61 1.47
C GLU A 218 7.11 19.79 2.78
N ILE A 219 7.25 18.46 2.69
CA ILE A 219 7.21 17.57 3.86
C ILE A 219 8.60 17.45 4.49
N ASN A 220 8.72 17.81 5.76
CA ASN A 220 9.94 17.56 6.55
C ASN A 220 10.03 16.09 6.99
N TYR A 221 10.46 15.21 6.09
CA TYR A 221 10.60 13.78 6.36
C TYR A 221 11.50 13.40 7.54
N PRO A 222 12.63 14.07 7.81
CA PRO A 222 13.40 13.84 9.04
C PRO A 222 12.56 13.99 10.31
N PHE A 223 11.67 15.00 10.36
CA PHE A 223 10.75 15.17 11.47
C PHE A 223 9.67 14.07 11.49
N VAL A 224 9.00 13.81 10.37
CA VAL A 224 7.90 12.83 10.28
C VAL A 224 8.36 11.42 10.63
N LEU A 225 9.52 10.99 10.12
CA LEU A 225 10.07 9.65 10.39
C LEU A 225 10.58 9.52 11.82
N LYS A 226 11.15 10.58 12.41
CA LYS A 226 11.50 10.59 13.82
C LYS A 226 10.26 10.48 14.71
N HIS A 227 9.21 11.24 14.39
CA HIS A 227 7.93 11.19 15.11
C HIS A 227 7.31 9.78 15.04
N LEU A 228 7.37 9.12 13.88
CA LEU A 228 6.91 7.74 13.71
C LEU A 228 7.68 6.75 14.60
N ASP A 229 9.00 6.93 14.74
CA ASP A 229 9.85 6.13 15.66
C ASP A 229 9.50 6.40 17.13
N GLU A 230 9.26 7.67 17.51
CA GLU A 230 8.83 8.07 18.86
C GLU A 230 7.45 7.50 19.24
N LEU A 231 6.57 7.30 18.25
CA LEU A 231 5.29 6.60 18.43
C LEU A 231 5.44 5.07 18.54
N GLY A 232 6.65 4.54 18.40
CA GLY A 232 6.96 3.12 18.55
C GLY A 232 6.57 2.26 17.34
N TYR A 233 6.39 2.84 16.15
CA TYR A 233 6.05 2.08 14.95
C TYR A 233 7.14 1.04 14.59
N GLN A 234 6.75 -0.23 14.46
CA GLN A 234 7.67 -1.34 14.18
C GLN A 234 7.51 -1.92 12.76
N GLY A 235 6.60 -1.37 11.95
CA GLY A 235 6.34 -1.83 10.60
C GLY A 235 7.38 -1.36 9.59
N TRP A 236 7.04 -1.50 8.30
CA TRP A 236 7.86 -1.04 7.18
C TRP A 236 7.29 0.27 6.63
N VAL A 237 8.17 1.13 6.14
CA VAL A 237 7.85 2.34 5.39
C VAL A 237 8.13 2.08 3.91
N GLY A 238 7.07 1.98 3.12
CA GLY A 238 7.14 1.79 1.67
C GLY A 238 7.56 3.05 0.94
N CYS A 239 8.55 2.95 0.06
CA CYS A 239 9.05 4.05 -0.74
C CYS A 239 8.29 4.14 -2.08
N GLU A 240 7.02 4.58 -2.05
CA GLU A 240 6.14 4.66 -3.21
C GLU A 240 6.15 6.06 -3.87
N TYR A 241 7.28 6.40 -4.47
CA TYR A 241 7.48 7.67 -5.19
C TYR A 241 8.04 7.45 -6.59
N LYS A 242 7.86 8.45 -7.46
CA LYS A 242 8.43 8.50 -8.81
C LYS A 242 9.79 9.21 -8.74
N PRO A 243 10.91 8.53 -9.00
CA PRO A 243 12.22 9.17 -9.01
C PRO A 243 12.22 10.40 -9.93
N LYS A 244 12.82 11.50 -9.48
CA LYS A 244 12.85 12.73 -10.29
C LYS A 244 13.73 12.60 -11.54
N THR A 245 14.80 11.81 -11.46
CA THR A 245 15.67 11.48 -12.60
C THR A 245 15.77 9.97 -12.77
N THR A 246 16.74 9.34 -12.12
CA THR A 246 16.89 7.89 -12.01
C THR A 246 16.73 7.48 -10.56
N THR A 247 16.30 6.24 -10.34
CA THR A 247 16.09 5.71 -8.99
C THR A 247 17.35 5.85 -8.14
N THR A 248 18.51 5.43 -8.66
CA THR A 248 19.77 5.42 -7.91
C THR A 248 20.28 6.82 -7.56
N GLU A 249 20.13 7.80 -8.45
CA GLU A 249 20.52 9.20 -8.15
C GLU A 249 19.60 9.83 -7.10
N GLY A 250 18.35 9.40 -7.01
CA GLY A 250 17.36 9.89 -6.05
C GLY A 250 17.37 9.21 -4.68
N LEU A 251 18.37 8.38 -4.35
CA LEU A 251 18.41 7.61 -3.09
C LEU A 251 19.31 8.21 -2.00
N ASP A 252 19.91 9.38 -2.22
CA ASP A 252 20.80 10.01 -1.23
C ASP A 252 20.12 10.27 0.12
N TRP A 253 18.81 10.53 0.12
CA TRP A 253 18.02 10.72 1.34
C TRP A 253 18.06 9.49 2.26
N LEU A 254 18.21 8.29 1.71
CA LEU A 254 18.20 7.04 2.45
C LEU A 254 19.45 6.87 3.32
N ASN A 255 20.56 7.52 2.95
CA ASN A 255 21.80 7.51 3.71
C ASN A 255 21.68 8.17 5.10
N LEU A 256 20.64 8.99 5.31
CA LEU A 256 20.36 9.60 6.62
C LEU A 256 19.77 8.61 7.64
N TYR A 257 19.34 7.43 7.17
CA TYR A 257 18.59 6.45 7.99
C TYR A 257 19.22 5.05 7.98
N ARG A 258 20.41 4.92 7.39
CA ARG A 258 21.20 3.67 7.32
C ARG A 258 22.20 3.57 8.46
#